data_AF-A0ABD5NX19-F1
#
_entry.id   AF-A0ABD5NX19-F1
#
_cell.length_a   1.000
_cell.length_b   1.000
_cell.length_c   1.000
_cell.angle_alpha   90.00
_cell.angle_beta   90.00
_cell.angle_gamma   90.00
#
_symmetry.space_group_name_H-M   'P 1'
#
loop_
_entity.id
_entity.type
_entity.pdbx_description
1 polymer ?
#
loop_
_entity_poly.entity_id
_entity_poly.type
_entity_poly.pdbx_seq_one_letter_code
_entity_poly.pdbx_strand_id
1 'polypeptide(L)' 'MPNSSIAVETTRERTLGHDEFDPIGTLALITLYFLILVVMWLFMYFVEFVGNGPTVVGVV' A
#
# COMPACT_ATOMS: atom_id res chain seq x y z
N MET A 1 30.95 -23.95 37.09
CA MET A 1 29.56 -23.47 36.93
C MET A 1 29.39 -23.02 35.48
N PRO A 2 28.42 -23.52 34.71
CA PRO A 2 28.12 -23.04 33.36
C PRO A 2 27.70 -21.56 33.38
N ASN A 3 28.06 -20.86 32.31
CA ASN A 3 28.08 -19.40 32.18
C ASN A 3 26.66 -18.79 32.14
N SER A 4 26.40 -17.81 33.01
CA SER A 4 25.13 -17.08 33.12
C SER A 4 24.82 -16.14 31.95
N SER A 5 25.66 -16.11 30.91
CA SER A 5 25.50 -15.25 29.73
C SER A 5 24.62 -15.82 28.61
N ILE A 6 24.15 -17.08 28.71
CA ILE A 6 23.39 -17.74 27.62
C ILE A 6 21.86 -17.57 27.76
N ALA A 7 21.33 -17.13 28.91
CA ALA A 7 19.87 -17.07 29.13
C ALA A 7 19.22 -15.72 28.79
N VAL A 8 19.98 -14.77 28.21
CA VAL A 8 19.44 -13.48 27.74
C VAL A 8 19.86 -13.22 26.28
N GLU A 9 19.78 -14.25 25.45
CA GLU A 9 19.33 -14.09 24.06
C GLU A 9 17.80 -14.26 24.08
N THR A 10 16.92 -13.51 23.41
CA THR A 10 17.04 -12.52 22.34
C THR A 10 15.66 -11.88 22.13
N THR A 11 15.22 -10.98 23.01
CA THR A 11 14.10 -10.09 22.67
C THR A 11 14.44 -8.69 23.14
N ARG A 12 15.43 -8.09 22.48
CA ARG A 12 15.60 -6.64 22.54
C ARG A 12 14.49 -6.04 21.69
N GLU A 13 13.37 -5.68 22.31
CA GLU A 13 12.40 -4.78 21.70
C GLU A 13 13.10 -3.46 21.43
N ARG A 14 13.65 -3.33 20.22
CA ARG A 14 14.22 -2.09 19.73
C ARG A 14 13.05 -1.17 19.38
N THR A 15 12.78 -0.20 20.23
CA THR A 15 11.85 0.89 19.90
C THR A 15 12.45 1.63 18.72
N LEU A 16 11.91 1.40 17.52
CA LEU A 16 12.29 2.13 16.33
C LEU A 16 11.91 3.59 16.55
N GLY A 17 12.91 4.47 16.68
CA GLY A 17 12.67 5.91 16.83
C GLY A 17 11.92 6.43 15.60
N HIS A 18 10.94 7.32 15.79
CA HIS A 18 10.21 7.93 14.68
C HIS A 18 11.14 8.62 13.67
N ASP A 19 12.33 9.03 14.15
CA ASP A 19 13.40 9.68 13.40
C ASP A 19 14.10 8.74 12.40
N GLU A 20 13.99 7.43 12.60
CA GLU A 20 14.59 6.39 11.73
C GLU A 20 13.62 5.94 10.64
N PHE A 21 12.35 6.38 10.69
CA PHE A 21 11.36 6.11 9.67
C PHE A 21 11.49 7.10 8.51
N ASP A 22 12.04 6.66 7.39
CA ASP A 22 12.05 7.42 6.13
C ASP A 22 10.77 7.09 5.31
N PRO A 23 9.78 7.99 5.25
CA PRO A 23 8.51 7.73 4.59
C PRO A 23 8.59 7.78 3.06
N ILE A 24 9.73 8.14 2.46
CA ILE A 24 9.85 8.33 1.00
C ILE A 24 9.56 7.02 0.26
N GLY A 25 10.06 5.89 0.75
CA GLY A 25 9.80 4.57 0.14
C GLY A 25 8.32 4.18 0.18
N THR A 26 7.67 4.38 1.32
CA THR A 26 6.23 4.11 1.48
C THR A 26 5.39 5.06 0.63
N LEU A 27 5.75 6.34 0.58
CA LEU A 27 5.08 7.33 -0.26
C LEU A 27 5.18 6.96 -1.74
N ALA A 28 6.37 6.57 -2.21
CA ALA A 28 6.56 6.11 -3.59
C ALA A 28 5.66 4.91 -3.93
N LEU A 29 5.54 3.95 -3.00
CA LEU A 29 4.70 2.77 -3.18
C LEU A 29 3.21 3.13 -3.27
N ILE A 30 2.75 4.02 -2.38
CA ILE A 30 1.36 4.52 -2.37
C ILE A 30 1.06 5.30 -3.65
N THR A 31 1.96 6.19 -4.07
CA THR A 31 1.79 6.98 -5.30
C THR A 31 1.75 6.08 -6.53
N LEU A 32 2.64 5.09 -6.62
CA LEU A 32 2.63 4.11 -7.72
C LEU A 32 1.31 3.34 -7.76
N TYR A 33 0.85 2.85 -6.60
CA TYR A 33 -0.43 2.15 -6.50
C TYR A 33 -1.61 3.04 -6.92
N PHE A 34 -1.64 4.29 -6.45
CA PHE A 34 -2.67 5.24 -6.81
C PHE A 34 -2.70 5.53 -8.32
N LEU A 35 -1.54 5.69 -8.95
CA LEU A 35 -1.44 5.86 -10.40
C LEU A 35 -2.02 4.66 -11.16
N ILE A 36 -1.73 3.43 -10.72
CA ILE A 36 -2.31 2.22 -11.32
C ILE A 36 -3.83 2.25 -11.23
N LEU A 37 -4.39 2.61 -10.07
CA LEU A 37 -5.84 2.72 -9.89
C LEU A 37 -6.45 3.77 -10.82
N VAL A 38 -5.85 4.95 -10.93
CA VAL A 38 -6.34 6.03 -11.81
C VAL A 38 -6.29 5.60 -13.27
N VAL A 39 -5.21 4.93 -13.70
CA VAL A 39 -5.09 4.41 -15.07
C VAL A 39 -6.16 3.35 -15.34
N MET A 40 -6.35 2.40 -14.43
CA MET A 40 -7.38 1.37 -14.58
C MET A 40 -8.79 1.99 -14.59
N TRP A 41 -9.05 2.98 -13.74
CA TRP A 41 -10.31 3.71 -13.68
C TRP A 41 -10.58 4.46 -14.99
N LEU A 42 -9.61 5.22 -15.49
CA LEU A 42 -9.72 5.91 -16.78
C LEU A 42 -9.92 4.91 -17.92
N PHE A 43 -9.18 3.80 -17.93
CA PHE A 43 -9.32 2.76 -18.94
C PHE A 43 -10.74 2.16 -18.95
N MET A 44 -11.27 1.80 -17.79
CA MET A 44 -12.65 1.32 -17.66
C MET A 44 -13.66 2.36 -18.13
N TYR A 45 -13.46 3.63 -17.76
CA TYR A 45 -14.28 4.74 -18.26
C TYR A 45 -14.25 4.83 -19.79
N PHE A 46 -13.07 4.75 -20.41
CA PHE A 46 -13.00 4.76 -21.88
C PHE A 46 -13.72 3.56 -22.49
N VAL A 47 -13.54 2.35 -21.94
CA VAL A 47 -14.21 1.13 -22.43
C VAL A 47 -15.73 1.24 -22.33
N GLU A 48 -16.26 1.85 -21.26
CA GLU A 48 -17.70 1.97 -21.03
C GLU A 48 -18.33 3.12 -21.83
N PHE A 49 -17.65 4.27 -21.93
CA PHE A 49 -18.26 5.51 -22.43
C PHE A 49 -17.79 5.93 -23.83
N VAL A 50 -16.78 5.28 -24.42
CA VAL A 50 -16.37 5.51 -25.82
C VAL A 50 -17.12 4.55 -26.75
N GLY A 51 -18.30 4.97 -27.21
CA GLY A 51 -18.99 4.34 -28.34
C GLY A 51 -20.45 3.96 -28.10
N ASN A 52 -20.82 3.63 -26.86
CA ASN A 52 -22.21 3.38 -26.46
C ASN A 52 -22.51 4.25 -25.24
N GLY A 53 -23.56 5.08 -25.30
CA GLY A 53 -23.97 5.91 -24.16
C GLY A 53 -24.24 5.08 -22.90
N PRO A 54 -24.20 5.71 -21.70
CA PRO A 54 -24.37 5.03 -20.41
C PRO A 54 -25.53 4.04 -20.44
N THR A 55 -25.24 2.74 -20.31
CA THR A 55 -26.31 1.74 -20.14
C THR A 55 -26.80 1.83 -18.70
N VAL A 56 -27.75 2.74 -18.47
CA VAL A 56 -28.39 2.92 -17.16
C VAL A 56 -29.22 1.67 -16.86
N VAL A 57 -28.64 0.70 -16.13
CA VAL A 57 -29.40 -0.39 -15.51
C VAL A 57 -30.12 0.17 -14.27
N GLY A 58 -31.26 0.81 -14.52
CA GLY A 58 -32.11 1.38 -13.47
C GLY A 58 -33.45 1.82 -14.05
N VAL A 59 -34.37 0.87 -14.21
CA VAL A 59 -35.80 1.16 -14.27
C VAL A 59 -36.39 0.52 -13.02
N VAL A 60 -36.94 1.36 -12.14
CA VAL A 60 -37.85 0.94 -11.08
C VAL A 60 -39.26 1.23 -11.55
#